data_AF-A0A2S6N8M5-F1
#
_entry.id   AF-A0A2S6N8M5-F1
#
_cell.length_a   1.000
_cell.length_b   1.000
_cell.length_c   1.000
_cell.angle_alpha   90.00
_cell.angle_beta   90.00
_cell.angle_gamma   90.00
#
_symmetry.space_group_name_H-M   'P 1'
#
loop_
_entity.id
_entity.type
_entity.pdbx_description
1 polymer ?
#
loop_
_entity_poly.entity_id
_entity_poly.type
_entity_poly.pdbx_seq_one_letter_code
_entity_poly.pdbx_strand_id
1 'polypeptide(L)'
;MEDSFKSAESIARFEEDFAKRSQARAKAKARRRERDGCDFEACDGIERLVEVAIVRRDIIARRLAIGFEWRGGFVGDHFVHPFVEAGLRSNDEDAHVLRRFVAATPKPRRGDGGLMCGPTKGQLLSADAKILGLDEAYFELNRTMRIGWRIDLDADFASWDALRTGLESLVAQRRLPCLPHAAVGRSCPTTGKITHPHLWWLLPYGAAVWFDEADPRCNPKQIAFFKGVVGGCTAVLLELGADPTACLLPLKGKSPLSPVWDSVIWNQTDFPTLADWARHVDTRAKLSTLSRAAAQRDSGLSGAGSNGTFLALQRLAFDALRAMAEVGDPDYLAALDDRPALSRLLINRSRHDVAATAATREDRKRAFAIFIHVARYAAEAWNPKPNCRAVDRGACAADVEGLPKHARQRVGALYAAAVKSETTRRRIRDAYQGLANIGAGTPTPACVAGFLKLTDRPLSEKTVRRQWLAAIGDIASGH
;
A
#
# COMPACT_ATOMS: atom_id res chain seq x y z
N MET A 1 -27.98 -8.87 20.52
CA MET A 1 -29.15 -8.08 20.06
C MET A 1 -28.75 -6.65 19.71
N GLU A 2 -28.02 -5.94 20.57
CA GLU A 2 -27.64 -4.54 20.34
C GLU A 2 -26.77 -4.30 19.08
N ASP A 3 -25.83 -5.22 18.77
CA ASP A 3 -24.95 -5.08 17.59
C ASP A 3 -25.64 -5.40 16.25
N SER A 4 -26.65 -6.29 16.27
CA SER A 4 -27.47 -6.60 15.09
C SER A 4 -28.38 -5.42 14.72
N PHE A 5 -28.90 -4.71 15.73
CA PHE A 5 -29.70 -3.50 15.53
C PHE A 5 -28.90 -2.36 14.86
N LYS A 6 -27.65 -2.16 15.27
CA LYS A 6 -26.74 -1.16 14.66
C LYS A 6 -26.41 -1.48 13.20
N SER A 7 -26.29 -2.77 12.86
CA SER A 7 -25.99 -3.16 11.48
C SER A 7 -27.19 -2.95 10.55
N ALA A 8 -28.41 -3.29 11.00
CA ALA A 8 -29.64 -3.02 10.26
C ALA A 8 -29.87 -1.52 10.00
N GLU A 9 -29.65 -0.68 11.02
CA GLU A 9 -29.71 0.79 10.88
C GLU A 9 -28.67 1.31 9.88
N SER A 10 -27.44 0.80 9.94
CA SER A 10 -26.38 1.11 8.98
C SER A 10 -26.77 0.75 7.54
N ILE A 11 -27.45 -0.38 7.33
CA ILE A 11 -27.95 -0.81 6.02
C ILE A 11 -29.04 0.13 5.52
N ALA A 12 -30.09 0.34 6.32
CA ALA A 12 -31.21 1.21 5.96
C ALA A 12 -30.76 2.64 5.63
N ARG A 13 -29.92 3.23 6.48
CA ARG A 13 -29.38 4.57 6.28
C ARG A 13 -28.53 4.68 5.02
N PHE A 14 -27.72 3.65 4.72
CA PHE A 14 -26.93 3.63 3.50
C PHE A 14 -27.82 3.61 2.26
N GLU A 15 -28.81 2.72 2.21
CA GLU A 15 -29.71 2.57 1.06
C GLU A 15 -30.52 3.85 0.82
N GLU A 16 -31.03 4.47 1.89
CA GLU A 16 -31.74 5.75 1.80
C GLU A 16 -30.84 6.86 1.25
N ASP A 17 -29.63 7.03 1.78
CA ASP A 17 -28.69 8.04 1.30
C ASP A 17 -28.23 7.76 -0.14
N PHE A 18 -28.02 6.49 -0.47
CA PHE A 18 -27.61 6.08 -1.81
C PHE A 18 -28.70 6.40 -2.83
N ALA A 19 -29.96 6.06 -2.53
CA ALA A 19 -31.11 6.37 -3.36
C ALA A 19 -31.29 7.89 -3.54
N LYS A 20 -31.26 8.66 -2.45
CA LYS A 20 -31.34 10.14 -2.48
C LYS A 20 -30.25 10.74 -3.37
N ARG A 21 -29.00 10.27 -3.24
CA ARG A 21 -27.87 10.75 -4.05
C ARG A 21 -28.02 10.38 -5.52
N SER A 22 -28.55 9.18 -5.81
CA SER A 22 -28.82 8.73 -7.18
C SER A 22 -29.88 9.62 -7.84
N GLN A 23 -31.00 9.86 -7.17
CA GLN A 23 -32.08 10.75 -7.63
C GLN A 23 -31.60 12.19 -7.83
N ALA A 24 -30.84 12.74 -6.87
CA ALA A 24 -30.28 14.09 -6.96
C ALA A 24 -29.34 14.23 -8.19
N ARG A 25 -28.54 13.20 -8.50
CA ARG A 25 -27.68 13.18 -9.69
C ARG A 25 -28.49 13.11 -10.98
N ALA A 26 -29.53 12.28 -11.03
CA ALA A 26 -30.42 12.20 -12.18
C ALA A 26 -31.07 13.55 -12.47
N LYS A 27 -31.60 14.22 -11.42
CA LYS A 27 -32.19 15.56 -11.52
C LYS A 27 -31.19 16.62 -11.97
N ALA A 28 -29.98 16.60 -11.41
CA ALA A 28 -28.92 17.54 -11.81
C ALA A 28 -28.48 17.33 -13.27
N LYS A 29 -28.45 16.08 -13.74
CA LYS A 29 -28.13 15.75 -15.14
C LYS A 29 -29.23 16.19 -16.10
N ALA A 30 -30.50 16.03 -15.73
CA ALA A 30 -31.65 16.52 -16.50
C ALA A 30 -31.59 18.05 -16.65
N ARG A 31 -31.41 18.78 -15.55
CA ARG A 31 -31.28 20.26 -15.56
C ARG A 31 -30.12 20.79 -16.40
N ARG A 32 -28.99 20.06 -16.47
CA ARG A 32 -27.87 20.45 -17.35
C ARG A 32 -28.23 20.30 -18.83
N ARG A 33 -28.91 19.20 -19.20
CA ARG A 33 -29.38 18.99 -20.58
C ARG A 33 -30.36 20.06 -21.04
N GLU A 34 -31.18 20.58 -20.13
CA GLU A 34 -32.09 21.70 -20.42
C GLU A 34 -31.35 23.04 -20.60
N ARG A 35 -30.15 23.19 -20.02
CA ARG A 35 -29.38 24.44 -20.03
C ARG A 35 -28.33 24.52 -21.15
N ASP A 36 -27.77 23.38 -21.56
CA ASP A 36 -26.65 23.31 -22.51
C ASP A 36 -27.12 23.36 -23.98
N GLY A 37 -27.90 24.39 -24.32
CA GLY A 37 -28.27 24.78 -25.69
C GLY A 37 -27.40 25.93 -26.21
N CYS A 38 -26.10 25.89 -25.97
CA CYS A 38 -25.16 26.91 -26.42
C CYS A 38 -24.07 26.27 -27.28
N ASP A 39 -24.03 26.65 -28.56
CA ASP A 39 -22.97 26.29 -29.49
C ASP A 39 -21.65 26.91 -29.02
N PHE A 40 -20.67 26.05 -28.77
CA PHE A 40 -19.31 26.45 -28.44
C PHE A 40 -18.46 26.24 -29.70
N GLU A 41 -17.96 27.32 -30.29
CA GLU A 41 -16.97 27.21 -31.37
C GLU A 41 -15.68 26.59 -30.82
N ALA A 42 -15.29 25.45 -31.40
CA ALA A 42 -14.13 24.69 -30.95
C ALA A 42 -12.83 25.34 -31.42
N CYS A 43 -11.93 25.67 -30.49
CA CYS A 43 -10.55 26.01 -30.80
C CYS A 43 -9.71 24.75 -31.10
N ASP A 44 -8.72 24.88 -31.98
CA ASP A 44 -7.79 23.81 -32.34
C ASP A 44 -7.15 23.14 -31.11
N GLY A 45 -7.18 21.79 -31.08
CA GLY A 45 -6.76 20.95 -29.96
C GLY A 45 -7.91 20.37 -29.12
N ILE A 46 -9.12 20.91 -29.23
CA ILE A 46 -10.33 20.37 -28.60
C ILE A 46 -10.86 19.13 -29.33
N GLU A 47 -10.66 19.03 -30.65
CA GLU A 47 -11.19 17.96 -31.49
C GLU A 47 -10.82 16.56 -30.98
N ARG A 48 -9.55 16.34 -30.65
CA ARG A 48 -9.09 15.05 -30.11
C ARG A 48 -9.70 14.72 -28.74
N LEU A 49 -9.95 15.74 -27.91
CA LEU A 49 -10.61 15.56 -26.61
C LEU A 49 -12.10 15.26 -26.78
N VAL A 50 -12.74 15.89 -27.78
CA VAL A 50 -14.14 15.64 -28.16
C VAL A 50 -14.29 14.24 -28.72
N GLU A 51 -13.43 13.81 -29.64
CA GLU A 51 -13.42 12.47 -30.21
C GLU A 51 -13.27 11.40 -29.12
N VAL A 52 -12.29 11.55 -28.22
CA VAL A 52 -12.12 10.65 -27.07
C VAL A 52 -13.36 10.64 -26.17
N ALA A 53 -14.02 11.78 -25.97
CA ALA A 53 -15.24 11.86 -25.18
C ALA A 53 -16.44 11.19 -25.86
N ILE A 54 -16.58 11.31 -27.19
CA ILE A 54 -17.61 10.64 -27.99
C ILE A 54 -17.42 9.12 -27.93
N VAL A 55 -16.22 8.63 -28.27
CA VAL A 55 -15.89 7.20 -28.22
C VAL A 55 -16.15 6.63 -26.82
N ARG A 56 -15.74 7.35 -25.77
CA ARG A 56 -16.00 6.92 -24.39
C ARG A 56 -17.50 6.86 -24.09
N ARG A 57 -18.27 7.86 -24.51
CA ARG A 57 -19.72 7.89 -24.31
C ARG A 57 -20.39 6.70 -25.00
N ASP A 58 -19.92 6.34 -26.20
CA ASP A 58 -20.44 5.21 -26.95
C ASP A 58 -20.08 3.87 -26.30
N ILE A 59 -18.85 3.72 -25.78
CA ILE A 59 -18.45 2.54 -24.99
C ILE A 59 -19.33 2.41 -23.75
N ILE A 60 -19.57 3.49 -23.02
CA ILE A 60 -20.45 3.49 -21.84
C ILE A 60 -21.89 3.16 -22.23
N ALA A 61 -22.40 3.74 -23.32
CA ALA A 61 -23.75 3.47 -23.80
C ALA A 61 -23.90 2.00 -24.19
N ARG A 62 -22.92 1.44 -24.92
CA ARG A 62 -22.87 0.01 -25.27
C ARG A 62 -22.80 -0.86 -24.03
N ARG A 63 -21.94 -0.53 -23.06
CA ARG A 63 -21.82 -1.26 -21.78
C ARG A 63 -23.12 -1.30 -20.99
N LEU A 64 -23.90 -0.21 -21.03
CA LEU A 64 -25.21 -0.13 -20.37
C LEU A 64 -26.32 -0.83 -21.15
N ALA A 65 -26.24 -0.85 -22.49
CA ALA A 65 -27.26 -1.44 -23.35
C ALA A 65 -27.10 -2.96 -23.54
N ILE A 66 -25.87 -3.43 -23.76
CA ILE A 66 -25.55 -4.83 -24.09
C ILE A 66 -25.04 -5.59 -22.87
N GLY A 67 -24.26 -4.94 -22.01
CA GLY A 67 -23.53 -5.59 -20.92
C GLY A 67 -22.02 -5.46 -21.08
N PHE A 68 -21.28 -6.13 -20.19
CA PHE A 68 -19.84 -6.26 -20.26
C PHE A 68 -19.49 -7.33 -21.29
N GLU A 69 -18.65 -6.99 -22.26
CA GLU A 69 -18.18 -7.92 -23.29
C GLU A 69 -16.69 -8.18 -23.07
N TRP A 70 -16.34 -9.43 -22.75
CA TRP A 70 -14.96 -9.88 -22.67
C TRP A 70 -14.60 -10.64 -23.94
N ARG A 71 -13.51 -10.23 -24.60
CA ARG A 71 -13.04 -10.84 -25.85
C ARG A 71 -12.15 -12.07 -25.67
N GLY A 72 -11.96 -12.50 -24.43
CA GLY A 72 -11.01 -13.54 -24.08
C GLY A 72 -9.61 -12.97 -23.81
N GLY A 73 -8.85 -13.65 -22.95
CA GLY A 73 -7.49 -13.24 -22.61
C GLY A 73 -7.11 -13.62 -21.18
N PHE A 74 -5.88 -13.28 -20.81
CA PHE A 74 -5.37 -13.51 -19.47
C PHE A 74 -5.83 -12.43 -18.49
N VAL A 75 -6.28 -12.86 -17.31
CA VAL A 75 -6.61 -12.02 -16.16
C VAL A 75 -5.82 -12.55 -14.97
N GLY A 76 -4.77 -11.83 -14.58
CA GLY A 76 -3.73 -12.40 -13.72
C GLY A 76 -3.11 -13.63 -14.40
N ASP A 77 -3.09 -14.76 -13.69
CA ASP A 77 -2.51 -16.01 -14.19
C ASP A 77 -3.55 -16.96 -14.84
N HIS A 78 -4.77 -16.47 -15.09
CA HIS A 78 -5.87 -17.29 -15.61
C HIS A 78 -6.29 -16.86 -17.01
N PHE A 79 -6.47 -17.81 -17.91
CA PHE A 79 -7.14 -17.56 -19.19
C PHE A 79 -8.66 -17.54 -18.99
N VAL A 80 -9.29 -16.45 -19.38
CA VAL A 80 -10.74 -16.27 -19.34
C VAL A 80 -11.25 -16.31 -20.77
N HIS A 81 -12.14 -17.25 -21.08
CA HIS A 81 -12.79 -17.36 -22.40
C HIS A 81 -13.69 -16.15 -22.68
N PRO A 82 -13.96 -15.81 -23.95
CA PRO A 82 -14.89 -14.74 -24.29
C PRO A 82 -16.28 -14.97 -23.69
N PHE A 83 -16.92 -13.91 -23.19
CA PHE A 83 -18.28 -13.96 -22.65
C PHE A 83 -18.94 -12.57 -22.64
N VAL A 84 -20.25 -12.54 -22.43
CA VAL A 84 -21.02 -11.32 -22.20
C VAL A 84 -21.79 -11.44 -20.90
N GLU A 85 -21.67 -10.45 -20.02
CA GLU A 85 -22.47 -10.35 -18.78
C GLU A 85 -23.39 -9.13 -18.86
N ALA A 86 -24.69 -9.37 -18.86
CA ALA A 86 -25.70 -8.31 -18.94
C ALA A 86 -25.82 -7.55 -17.61
N GLY A 87 -26.18 -6.27 -17.68
CA GLY A 87 -26.46 -5.46 -16.49
C GLY A 87 -25.21 -5.08 -15.68
N LEU A 88 -25.44 -4.62 -14.45
CA LEU A 88 -24.41 -4.27 -13.47
C LEU A 88 -24.63 -5.10 -12.22
N ARG A 89 -23.63 -5.83 -11.73
CA ARG A 89 -23.76 -6.64 -10.50
C ARG A 89 -24.27 -5.86 -9.28
N SER A 90 -24.01 -4.55 -9.22
CA SER A 90 -24.53 -3.68 -8.16
C SER A 90 -26.03 -3.37 -8.22
N ASN A 91 -26.69 -3.73 -9.33
CA ASN A 91 -28.12 -3.48 -9.55
C ASN A 91 -29.00 -4.66 -9.16
N ASP A 92 -28.42 -5.82 -8.85
CA ASP A 92 -29.20 -6.98 -8.42
C ASP A 92 -29.93 -6.65 -7.10
N GLU A 93 -31.14 -7.21 -6.91
CA GLU A 93 -32.08 -6.80 -5.87
C GLU A 93 -31.48 -6.95 -4.45
N ASP A 94 -30.64 -7.98 -4.24
CA ASP A 94 -29.96 -8.27 -2.96
C ASP A 94 -28.50 -7.78 -2.88
N ALA A 95 -28.06 -6.91 -3.80
CA ALA A 95 -26.66 -6.52 -3.94
C ALA A 95 -26.27 -5.20 -3.22
N HIS A 96 -26.84 -4.88 -2.05
CA HIS A 96 -26.47 -3.67 -1.30
C HIS A 96 -24.99 -3.65 -0.90
N VAL A 97 -24.40 -4.83 -0.65
CA VAL A 97 -22.95 -4.98 -0.41
C VAL A 97 -22.15 -4.48 -1.62
N LEU A 98 -22.57 -4.84 -2.85
CA LEU A 98 -21.92 -4.38 -4.08
C LEU A 98 -22.14 -2.89 -4.32
N ARG A 99 -23.34 -2.35 -4.00
CA ARG A 99 -23.57 -0.89 -3.98
C ARG A 99 -22.63 -0.16 -3.03
N ARG A 100 -22.30 -0.76 -1.88
CA ARG A 100 -21.27 -0.21 -0.96
C ARG A 100 -19.88 -0.22 -1.58
N PHE A 101 -19.48 -1.23 -2.34
CA PHE A 101 -18.21 -1.19 -3.09
C PHE A 101 -18.17 -0.07 -4.14
N VAL A 102 -19.29 0.17 -4.84
CA VAL A 102 -19.42 1.30 -5.78
C VAL A 102 -19.20 2.64 -5.05
N ALA A 103 -19.78 2.79 -3.85
CA ALA A 103 -19.64 3.99 -3.03
C ALA A 103 -18.26 4.11 -2.33
N ALA A 104 -17.64 2.99 -2.00
CA ALA A 104 -16.33 2.89 -1.33
C ALA A 104 -15.15 3.26 -2.23
N THR A 105 -15.38 3.31 -3.54
CA THR A 105 -14.37 3.65 -4.53
C THR A 105 -14.51 5.12 -4.94
N PRO A 106 -13.40 5.85 -5.15
CA PRO A 106 -13.47 7.28 -5.48
C PRO A 106 -14.08 7.51 -6.87
N LYS A 107 -14.40 8.77 -7.20
CA LYS A 107 -14.82 9.12 -8.56
C LYS A 107 -13.61 9.03 -9.51
N PRO A 108 -13.84 8.75 -10.81
CA PRO A 108 -12.82 8.91 -11.83
C PRO A 108 -12.30 10.35 -11.82
N ARG A 109 -10.99 10.51 -11.69
CA ARG A 109 -10.27 11.79 -11.74
C ARG A 109 -8.85 11.47 -12.19
N ARG A 110 -8.25 12.35 -13.00
CA ARG A 110 -6.83 12.22 -13.35
C ARG A 110 -5.95 12.43 -12.10
N GLY A 111 -4.94 11.59 -11.92
CA GLY A 111 -3.95 11.66 -10.84
C GLY A 111 -4.32 10.84 -9.58
N ASP A 112 -3.55 11.05 -8.52
CA ASP A 112 -3.45 10.13 -7.36
C ASP A 112 -4.68 10.05 -6.43
N GLY A 113 -5.74 10.80 -6.72
CA GLY A 113 -7.01 10.81 -5.97
C GLY A 113 -8.20 10.20 -6.71
N GLY A 114 -7.99 9.67 -7.93
CA GLY A 114 -9.03 9.06 -8.75
C GLY A 114 -9.28 7.59 -8.44
N LEU A 115 -10.28 7.01 -9.11
CA LEU A 115 -10.45 5.54 -9.15
C LEU A 115 -9.23 4.92 -9.81
N MET A 116 -8.49 4.09 -9.07
CA MET A 116 -7.37 3.33 -9.61
C MET A 116 -7.83 1.91 -9.90
N CYS A 117 -7.59 1.43 -11.13
CA CYS A 117 -8.02 0.13 -11.59
C CYS A 117 -7.13 -0.39 -12.74
N GLY A 118 -7.23 -1.68 -13.05
CA GLY A 118 -6.52 -2.26 -14.18
C GLY A 118 -6.52 -3.79 -14.21
N PRO A 119 -5.79 -4.38 -15.18
CA PRO A 119 -5.79 -5.82 -15.41
C PRO A 119 -4.96 -6.61 -14.39
N THR A 120 -4.05 -5.94 -13.66
CA THR A 120 -3.19 -6.58 -12.65
C THR A 120 -3.11 -5.75 -11.37
N LYS A 121 -2.87 -6.42 -10.23
CA LYS A 121 -2.74 -5.77 -8.91
C LYS A 121 -1.59 -4.74 -8.84
N GLY A 122 -0.54 -4.94 -9.64
CA GLY A 122 0.65 -4.08 -9.67
C GLY A 122 0.54 -2.87 -10.61
N GLN A 123 -0.37 -2.93 -11.60
CA GLN A 123 -0.50 -1.91 -12.64
C GLN A 123 -1.90 -1.29 -12.60
N LEU A 124 -2.18 -0.52 -11.55
CA LEU A 124 -3.42 0.25 -11.45
C LEU A 124 -3.21 1.65 -12.04
N LEU A 125 -4.09 2.05 -12.95
CA LEU A 125 -4.11 3.35 -13.59
C LEU A 125 -5.39 4.11 -13.20
N SER A 126 -5.36 5.45 -13.32
CA SER A 126 -6.55 6.25 -13.07
C SER A 126 -7.61 5.96 -14.13
N ALA A 127 -8.77 5.46 -13.70
CA ALA A 127 -9.95 5.38 -14.54
C ALA A 127 -10.46 6.76 -14.94
N ASP A 128 -11.01 6.80 -16.13
CA ASP A 128 -11.65 7.95 -16.74
C ASP A 128 -13.18 7.91 -16.62
N ALA A 129 -13.76 6.71 -16.47
CA ALA A 129 -15.18 6.46 -16.25
C ALA A 129 -15.40 5.45 -15.12
N LYS A 130 -16.43 5.68 -14.31
CA LYS A 130 -16.69 4.91 -13.10
C LYS A 130 -17.07 3.47 -13.43
N ILE A 131 -18.00 3.31 -14.37
CA ILE A 131 -18.49 2.02 -14.82
C ILE A 131 -17.36 1.16 -15.39
N LEU A 132 -16.59 1.71 -16.33
CA LEU A 132 -15.47 1.01 -16.98
C LEU A 132 -14.39 0.63 -15.97
N GLY A 133 -14.02 1.54 -15.06
CA GLY A 133 -13.03 1.25 -14.04
C GLY A 133 -13.49 0.26 -12.97
N LEU A 134 -14.80 0.05 -12.79
CA LEU A 134 -15.33 -0.97 -11.89
C LEU A 134 -15.43 -2.35 -12.55
N ASP A 135 -15.54 -2.39 -13.88
CA ASP A 135 -15.49 -3.62 -14.69
C ASP A 135 -14.05 -4.20 -14.77
N GLU A 136 -13.03 -3.39 -14.51
CA GLU A 136 -11.62 -3.83 -14.47
C GLU A 136 -11.36 -4.91 -13.40
N ALA A 137 -10.44 -5.83 -13.71
CA ALA A 137 -10.16 -6.98 -12.86
C ALA A 137 -9.70 -6.57 -11.46
N TYR A 138 -8.81 -5.58 -11.35
CA TYR A 138 -8.33 -5.07 -10.07
C TYR A 138 -8.74 -3.63 -9.90
N PHE A 139 -9.05 -3.27 -8.65
CA PHE A 139 -9.37 -1.89 -8.28
C PHE A 139 -8.79 -1.54 -6.91
N GLU A 140 -8.89 -0.27 -6.57
CA GLU A 140 -8.53 0.24 -5.25
C GLU A 140 -9.70 1.00 -4.61
N LEU A 141 -10.00 0.65 -3.35
CA LEU A 141 -10.91 1.44 -2.52
C LEU A 141 -10.31 2.83 -2.22
N ASN A 142 -11.14 3.74 -1.72
CA ASN A 142 -10.73 5.11 -1.45
C ASN A 142 -9.58 5.17 -0.41
N ARG A 143 -8.41 5.69 -0.83
CA ARG A 143 -7.21 5.83 0.01
C ARG A 143 -7.40 6.84 1.15
N THR A 144 -8.20 7.88 0.92
CA THR A 144 -8.50 8.97 1.86
C THR A 144 -9.56 8.58 2.87
N MET A 145 -10.62 7.90 2.44
CA MET A 145 -11.71 7.42 3.30
C MET A 145 -11.78 5.90 3.26
N ARG A 146 -11.09 5.24 4.18
CA ARG A 146 -11.03 3.78 4.22
C ARG A 146 -12.25 3.22 4.92
N ILE A 147 -13.18 2.70 4.13
CA ILE A 147 -14.43 2.07 4.60
C ILE A 147 -14.31 0.54 4.68
N GLY A 148 -13.15 -0.04 4.41
CA GLY A 148 -12.97 -1.47 4.41
C GLY A 148 -11.54 -1.87 4.12
N TRP A 149 -11.30 -3.17 4.07
CA TRP A 149 -10.00 -3.75 3.75
C TRP A 149 -10.18 -5.09 3.04
N ARG A 150 -9.08 -5.54 2.43
CA ARG A 150 -8.91 -6.80 1.75
C ARG A 150 -7.77 -7.58 2.36
N ILE A 151 -7.93 -8.89 2.43
CA ILE A 151 -6.84 -9.84 2.69
C ILE A 151 -6.82 -10.87 1.55
N ASP A 152 -5.70 -10.99 0.86
CA ASP A 152 -5.44 -12.07 -0.11
C ASP A 152 -4.97 -13.32 0.61
N LEU A 153 -5.47 -14.44 0.12
CA LEU A 153 -4.95 -15.76 0.45
C LEU A 153 -4.06 -16.21 -0.69
N ASP A 154 -2.84 -16.64 -0.37
CA ASP A 154 -1.89 -17.29 -1.29
C ASP A 154 -2.16 -18.81 -1.41
N ALA A 155 -3.19 -19.31 -0.70
CA ALA A 155 -3.61 -20.71 -0.78
C ALA A 155 -4.68 -20.94 -1.85
N ASP A 156 -4.74 -22.17 -2.32
CA ASP A 156 -5.84 -22.67 -3.13
C ASP A 156 -6.83 -23.49 -2.29
N PHE A 157 -8.09 -23.49 -2.70
CA PHE A 157 -9.18 -24.17 -2.01
C PHE A 157 -9.91 -25.11 -2.95
N ALA A 158 -10.37 -26.27 -2.45
CA ALA A 158 -11.09 -27.24 -3.27
C ALA A 158 -12.37 -26.67 -3.89
N SER A 159 -13.05 -25.75 -3.19
CA SER A 159 -14.25 -25.05 -3.64
C SER A 159 -14.48 -23.78 -2.81
N TRP A 160 -15.48 -22.98 -3.19
CA TRP A 160 -15.96 -21.86 -2.37
C TRP A 160 -16.46 -22.32 -0.99
N ASP A 161 -17.13 -23.47 -0.92
CA ASP A 161 -17.64 -24.03 0.34
C ASP A 161 -16.51 -24.47 1.28
N ALA A 162 -15.42 -25.03 0.73
CA ALA A 162 -14.26 -25.40 1.54
C ALA A 162 -13.61 -24.16 2.18
N LEU A 163 -13.45 -23.07 1.40
CA LEU A 163 -12.97 -21.80 1.93
C LEU A 163 -13.93 -21.22 2.97
N ARG A 164 -15.23 -21.23 2.68
CA ARG A 164 -16.26 -20.73 3.59
C ARG A 164 -16.26 -21.49 4.91
N THR A 165 -16.18 -22.81 4.89
CA THR A 165 -16.10 -23.66 6.08
C THR A 165 -14.91 -23.29 6.97
N GLY A 166 -13.74 -23.05 6.37
CA GLY A 166 -12.57 -22.59 7.11
C GLY A 166 -12.79 -21.24 7.80
N LEU A 167 -13.44 -20.29 7.13
CA LEU A 167 -13.80 -18.99 7.69
C LEU A 167 -14.90 -19.07 8.76
N GLU A 168 -15.90 -19.93 8.57
CA GLU A 168 -16.96 -20.16 9.56
C GLU A 168 -16.40 -20.76 10.84
N SER A 169 -15.41 -21.66 10.74
CA SER A 169 -14.69 -22.17 11.90
C SER A 169 -13.98 -21.05 12.69
N LEU A 170 -13.32 -20.11 12.00
CA LEU A 170 -12.71 -18.94 12.62
C LEU A 170 -13.73 -18.02 13.32
N VAL A 171 -14.90 -17.83 12.71
CA VAL A 171 -16.01 -17.06 13.30
C VAL A 171 -16.59 -17.77 14.52
N ALA A 172 -16.81 -19.09 14.44
CA ALA A 172 -17.31 -19.90 15.55
C ALA A 172 -16.36 -19.89 16.75
N GLN A 173 -15.05 -19.87 16.49
CA GLN A 173 -14.00 -19.71 17.51
C GLN A 173 -13.86 -18.27 18.04
N ARG A 174 -14.70 -17.33 17.59
CA ARG A 174 -14.66 -15.90 17.91
C ARG A 174 -13.32 -15.23 17.58
N ARG A 175 -12.60 -15.73 16.58
CA ARG A 175 -11.35 -15.12 16.07
C ARG A 175 -11.62 -14.10 14.96
N LEU A 176 -12.81 -14.15 14.38
CA LEU A 176 -13.38 -13.12 13.51
C LEU A 176 -14.83 -12.85 13.98
N PRO A 177 -15.32 -11.60 13.91
CA PRO A 177 -16.70 -11.28 14.26
C PRO A 177 -17.72 -11.75 13.21
N CYS A 178 -17.32 -11.82 11.93
CA CYS A 178 -18.20 -12.18 10.82
C CYS A 178 -17.42 -12.71 9.61
N LEU A 179 -18.12 -13.34 8.68
CA LEU A 179 -17.61 -13.68 7.35
C LEU A 179 -17.27 -12.42 6.54
N PRO A 180 -16.42 -12.51 5.50
CA PRO A 180 -16.20 -11.41 4.58
C PRO A 180 -17.49 -11.05 3.84
N HIS A 181 -17.68 -9.75 3.61
CA HIS A 181 -18.81 -9.22 2.85
C HIS A 181 -18.78 -9.73 1.41
N ALA A 182 -17.58 -9.79 0.81
CA ALA A 182 -17.38 -10.41 -0.49
C ALA A 182 -16.09 -11.24 -0.50
N ALA A 183 -16.12 -12.37 -1.18
CA ALA A 183 -14.93 -13.12 -1.56
C ALA A 183 -14.84 -13.19 -3.09
N VAL A 184 -13.65 -12.94 -3.63
CA VAL A 184 -13.42 -12.76 -5.07
C VAL A 184 -12.25 -13.61 -5.51
N GLY A 185 -12.45 -14.43 -6.54
CA GLY A 185 -11.48 -15.41 -6.98
C GLY A 185 -11.79 -15.91 -8.38
N ARG A 186 -11.10 -16.97 -8.79
CA ARG A 186 -11.43 -17.70 -10.00
C ARG A 186 -11.58 -19.17 -9.65
N SER A 187 -12.70 -19.73 -10.06
CA SER A 187 -13.01 -21.15 -9.94
C SER A 187 -12.53 -21.83 -11.21
N CYS A 188 -11.77 -22.90 -11.06
CA CYS A 188 -11.40 -23.75 -12.17
C CYS A 188 -12.67 -24.45 -12.69
N PRO A 189 -13.07 -24.27 -13.96
CA PRO A 189 -14.34 -24.81 -14.46
C PRO A 189 -14.44 -26.34 -14.37
N THR A 190 -13.31 -27.04 -14.45
CA THR A 190 -13.27 -28.51 -14.43
C THR A 190 -13.16 -29.11 -13.03
N THR A 191 -12.56 -28.39 -12.08
CA THR A 191 -12.28 -28.93 -10.73
C THR A 191 -13.04 -28.23 -9.61
N GLY A 192 -13.66 -27.07 -9.87
CA GLY A 192 -14.27 -26.22 -8.85
C GLY A 192 -13.28 -25.51 -7.93
N LYS A 193 -11.97 -25.82 -8.07
CA LYS A 193 -10.89 -25.29 -7.24
C LYS A 193 -10.80 -23.77 -7.36
N ILE A 194 -10.71 -23.08 -6.23
CA ILE A 194 -10.56 -21.62 -6.14
C ILE A 194 -9.10 -21.28 -5.93
N THR A 195 -8.57 -20.36 -6.74
CA THR A 195 -7.18 -19.93 -6.68
C THR A 195 -7.03 -18.52 -6.11
N HIS A 196 -6.12 -18.40 -5.15
CA HIS A 196 -5.70 -17.16 -4.49
C HIS A 196 -6.82 -16.13 -4.25
N PRO A 197 -7.89 -16.47 -3.49
CA PRO A 197 -9.04 -15.60 -3.34
C PRO A 197 -8.71 -14.35 -2.51
N HIS A 198 -9.42 -13.26 -2.80
CA HIS A 198 -9.38 -12.01 -2.06
C HIS A 198 -10.65 -11.89 -1.21
N LEU A 199 -10.47 -11.72 0.09
CA LEU A 199 -11.54 -11.55 1.05
C LEU A 199 -11.69 -10.07 1.39
N TRP A 200 -12.91 -9.54 1.31
CA TRP A 200 -13.20 -8.14 1.59
C TRP A 200 -14.13 -7.98 2.78
N TRP A 201 -13.78 -7.06 3.68
CA TRP A 201 -14.64 -6.61 4.76
C TRP A 201 -14.89 -5.10 4.66
N LEU A 202 -16.10 -4.71 5.00
CA LEU A 202 -16.59 -3.34 5.00
C LEU A 202 -17.00 -2.93 6.42
N LEU A 203 -16.69 -1.70 6.77
CA LEU A 203 -17.13 -1.05 7.98
C LEU A 203 -18.60 -0.59 7.85
N PRO A 204 -19.30 -0.39 8.99
CA PRO A 204 -20.63 0.20 8.99
C PRO A 204 -20.65 1.58 8.34
N TYR A 205 -21.81 1.94 7.81
CA TYR A 205 -21.97 3.21 7.10
C TYR A 205 -21.70 4.39 8.04
N GLY A 206 -20.86 5.33 7.60
CA GLY A 206 -20.41 6.45 8.42
C GLY A 206 -19.20 6.17 9.32
N ALA A 207 -18.70 4.92 9.37
CA ALA A 207 -17.54 4.54 10.20
C ALA A 207 -16.20 4.50 9.45
N ALA A 208 -16.10 5.16 8.28
CA ALA A 208 -14.86 5.19 7.51
C ALA A 208 -13.74 5.92 8.27
N VAL A 209 -12.50 5.42 8.13
CA VAL A 209 -11.31 6.04 8.73
C VAL A 209 -10.68 7.00 7.71
N TRP A 210 -10.41 8.22 8.16
CA TRP A 210 -9.82 9.28 7.36
C TRP A 210 -8.29 9.20 7.41
N PHE A 211 -7.66 9.15 6.23
CA PHE A 211 -6.22 8.97 6.01
C PHE A 211 -5.55 10.18 5.35
N ASP A 212 -6.29 11.27 5.14
CA ASP A 212 -5.78 12.53 4.63
C ASP A 212 -5.42 13.45 5.79
N GLU A 213 -4.13 13.64 6.06
CA GLU A 213 -3.62 14.47 7.16
C GLU A 213 -4.07 15.94 7.08
N ALA A 214 -4.49 16.43 5.90
CA ALA A 214 -5.05 17.76 5.75
C ALA A 214 -6.53 17.86 6.16
N ASP A 215 -7.24 16.73 6.28
CA ASP A 215 -8.64 16.69 6.67
C ASP A 215 -8.80 16.70 8.20
N PRO A 216 -9.63 17.57 8.80
CA PRO A 216 -9.79 17.66 10.25
C PRO A 216 -10.38 16.39 10.90
N ARG A 217 -10.99 15.50 10.12
CA ARG A 217 -11.49 14.20 10.59
C ARG A 217 -10.39 13.16 10.71
N CYS A 218 -9.21 13.40 10.12
CA CYS A 218 -8.07 12.51 10.18
C CYS A 218 -7.51 12.46 11.59
N ASN A 219 -7.41 11.24 12.13
CA ASN A 219 -6.87 11.00 13.46
C ASN A 219 -5.80 9.90 13.39
N PRO A 220 -4.52 10.22 13.68
CA PRO A 220 -3.43 9.25 13.66
C PRO A 220 -3.67 8.01 14.53
N LYS A 221 -4.40 8.15 15.65
CA LYS A 221 -4.76 7.01 16.52
C LYS A 221 -5.75 6.07 15.84
N GLN A 222 -6.74 6.61 15.11
CA GLN A 222 -7.70 5.80 14.35
C GLN A 222 -7.03 5.11 13.16
N ILE A 223 -6.10 5.79 12.49
CA ILE A 223 -5.27 5.20 11.43
C ILE A 223 -4.45 4.02 11.98
N ALA A 224 -3.76 4.22 13.11
CA ALA A 224 -2.98 3.17 13.75
C ALA A 224 -3.87 2.00 14.19
N PHE A 225 -5.06 2.30 14.72
CA PHE A 225 -6.03 1.29 15.14
C PHE A 225 -6.56 0.48 13.95
N PHE A 226 -6.92 1.13 12.84
CA PHE A 226 -7.30 0.46 11.59
C PHE A 226 -6.18 -0.47 11.11
N LYS A 227 -4.93 0.01 11.05
CA LYS A 227 -3.78 -0.82 10.65
C LYS A 227 -3.58 -2.02 11.58
N GLY A 228 -3.75 -1.82 12.89
CA GLY A 228 -3.69 -2.87 13.90
C GLY A 228 -4.77 -3.93 13.68
N VAL A 229 -6.02 -3.52 13.47
CA VAL A 229 -7.13 -4.44 13.16
C VAL A 229 -6.84 -5.25 11.90
N VAL A 230 -6.44 -4.60 10.80
CA VAL A 230 -6.10 -5.29 9.55
C VAL A 230 -4.97 -6.30 9.79
N GLY A 231 -3.90 -5.91 10.48
CA GLY A 231 -2.79 -6.82 10.81
C GLY A 231 -3.23 -8.01 11.68
N GLY A 232 -4.13 -7.78 12.65
CA GLY A 232 -4.72 -8.83 13.47
C GLY A 232 -5.58 -9.80 12.65
N CYS A 233 -6.42 -9.29 11.74
CA CYS A 233 -7.18 -10.12 10.81
C CYS A 233 -6.25 -10.95 9.92
N THR A 234 -5.18 -10.35 9.38
CA THR A 234 -4.15 -11.08 8.61
C THR A 234 -3.51 -12.18 9.44
N ALA A 235 -3.18 -11.93 10.72
CA ALA A 235 -2.62 -12.93 11.62
C ALA A 235 -3.54 -14.14 11.79
N VAL A 236 -4.84 -13.89 12.00
CA VAL A 236 -5.84 -14.95 12.15
C VAL A 236 -5.96 -15.79 10.87
N LEU A 237 -5.93 -15.14 9.71
CA LEU A 237 -6.08 -15.80 8.42
C LEU A 237 -4.79 -16.46 7.90
N LEU A 238 -3.66 -16.35 8.62
CA LEU A 238 -2.43 -17.06 8.25
C LEU A 238 -2.66 -18.58 8.20
N GLU A 239 -3.52 -19.15 9.04
CA GLU A 239 -3.81 -20.60 8.94
C GLU A 239 -4.55 -20.98 7.66
N LEU A 240 -5.28 -20.04 7.06
CA LEU A 240 -5.96 -20.20 5.77
C LEU A 240 -5.13 -19.70 4.59
N GLY A 241 -3.82 -19.49 4.75
CA GLY A 241 -2.99 -19.09 3.61
C GLY A 241 -2.85 -17.60 3.38
N ALA A 242 -3.24 -16.70 4.30
CA ALA A 242 -3.12 -15.26 4.07
C ALA A 242 -1.69 -14.81 3.75
N ASP A 243 -1.54 -13.89 2.79
CA ASP A 243 -0.28 -13.22 2.54
C ASP A 243 0.03 -12.27 3.72
N PRO A 244 1.17 -12.42 4.42
CA PRO A 244 1.54 -11.54 5.51
C PRO A 244 1.66 -10.06 5.08
N THR A 245 1.94 -9.78 3.81
CA THR A 245 2.06 -8.42 3.25
C THR A 245 0.72 -7.77 2.91
N ALA A 246 -0.38 -8.52 2.95
CA ALA A 246 -1.73 -8.02 2.67
C ALA A 246 -2.09 -6.75 3.48
N CYS A 247 -1.58 -6.66 4.71
CA CYS A 247 -1.84 -5.53 5.61
C CYS A 247 -1.23 -4.19 5.13
N LEU A 248 -0.27 -4.21 4.20
CA LEU A 248 0.37 -3.01 3.65
C LEU A 248 -0.46 -2.37 2.54
N LEU A 249 -1.12 -3.21 1.73
CA LEU A 249 -1.97 -2.80 0.61
C LEU A 249 -3.41 -3.32 0.79
N PRO A 250 -4.10 -2.93 1.89
CA PRO A 250 -5.40 -3.48 2.24
C PRO A 250 -6.53 -2.97 1.33
N LEU A 251 -6.28 -1.99 0.48
CA LEU A 251 -7.33 -1.37 -0.34
C LEU A 251 -7.33 -1.84 -1.79
N LYS A 252 -6.24 -2.47 -2.25
CA LYS A 252 -6.05 -2.91 -3.64
C LYS A 252 -6.41 -4.38 -3.74
N GLY A 253 -7.19 -4.80 -4.73
CA GLY A 253 -7.47 -6.22 -4.92
C GLY A 253 -8.40 -6.52 -6.09
N LYS A 254 -8.71 -7.82 -6.29
CA LYS A 254 -9.72 -8.31 -7.23
C LYS A 254 -11.06 -7.61 -6.96
N SER A 255 -11.65 -7.04 -8.00
CA SER A 255 -12.90 -6.30 -7.92
C SER A 255 -14.09 -7.27 -7.79
N PRO A 256 -14.92 -7.18 -6.73
CA PRO A 256 -16.17 -7.95 -6.63
C PRO A 256 -17.22 -7.50 -7.65
N LEU A 257 -17.01 -6.33 -8.27
CA LEU A 257 -17.89 -5.75 -9.28
C LEU A 257 -17.51 -6.15 -10.71
N SER A 258 -16.32 -6.73 -10.90
CA SER A 258 -15.80 -7.05 -12.21
C SER A 258 -16.36 -8.39 -12.71
N PRO A 259 -16.93 -8.43 -13.92
CA PRO A 259 -17.45 -9.65 -14.52
C PRO A 259 -16.41 -10.76 -14.73
N VAL A 260 -15.12 -10.41 -14.81
CA VAL A 260 -14.04 -11.37 -15.08
C VAL A 260 -13.71 -12.29 -13.90
N TRP A 261 -14.16 -11.94 -12.69
CA TRP A 261 -14.00 -12.75 -11.49
C TRP A 261 -15.28 -13.44 -11.08
N ASP A 262 -15.11 -14.59 -10.44
CA ASP A 262 -16.16 -15.18 -9.64
C ASP A 262 -16.20 -14.44 -8.30
N SER A 263 -17.40 -14.01 -7.90
CA SER A 263 -17.62 -13.30 -6.64
C SER A 263 -18.77 -13.91 -5.90
N VAL A 264 -18.59 -14.13 -4.60
CA VAL A 264 -19.62 -14.62 -3.68
C VAL A 264 -19.81 -13.62 -2.55
N ILE A 265 -21.07 -13.38 -2.17
CA ILE A 265 -21.45 -12.47 -1.08
C ILE A 265 -21.88 -13.33 0.11
N TRP A 266 -21.06 -13.38 1.16
CA TRP A 266 -21.31 -14.25 2.32
C TRP A 266 -21.86 -13.52 3.54
N ASN A 267 -21.50 -12.25 3.71
CA ASN A 267 -22.01 -11.44 4.81
C ASN A 267 -22.75 -10.22 4.26
N GLN A 268 -24.06 -10.23 4.46
CA GLN A 268 -24.97 -9.19 4.02
C GLN A 268 -25.52 -8.36 5.19
N THR A 269 -25.47 -8.89 6.40
CA THR A 269 -26.20 -8.36 7.54
C THR A 269 -25.30 -7.65 8.53
N ASP A 270 -24.09 -8.16 8.78
CA ASP A 270 -23.26 -7.70 9.88
C ASP A 270 -22.17 -6.76 9.39
N PHE A 271 -22.13 -5.55 9.95
CA PHE A 271 -21.08 -4.57 9.66
C PHE A 271 -20.43 -4.12 10.97
N PRO A 272 -19.50 -4.92 11.53
CA PRO A 272 -18.89 -4.62 12.82
C PRO A 272 -18.00 -3.38 12.75
N THR A 273 -17.99 -2.57 13.80
CA THR A 273 -17.09 -1.41 13.92
C THR A 273 -15.65 -1.88 14.15
N LEU A 274 -14.65 -1.00 13.95
CA LEU A 274 -13.26 -1.34 14.29
C LEU A 274 -13.07 -1.75 15.76
N ALA A 275 -13.88 -1.19 16.66
CA ALA A 275 -13.84 -1.56 18.07
C ALA A 275 -14.33 -3.01 18.28
N ASP A 276 -15.36 -3.42 17.55
CA ASP A 276 -15.86 -4.80 17.59
C ASP A 276 -14.78 -5.75 17.06
N TRP A 277 -14.21 -5.44 15.89
CA TRP A 277 -13.09 -6.20 15.31
C TRP A 277 -11.92 -6.37 16.28
N ALA A 278 -11.50 -5.31 16.96
CA ALA A 278 -10.39 -5.35 17.90
C ALA A 278 -10.62 -6.24 19.14
N ARG A 279 -11.87 -6.62 19.44
CA ARG A 279 -12.16 -7.62 20.49
C ARG A 279 -11.83 -9.05 20.06
N HIS A 280 -11.73 -9.30 18.75
CA HIS A 280 -11.52 -10.63 18.18
C HIS A 280 -10.07 -10.88 17.73
N VAL A 281 -9.30 -9.82 17.45
CA VAL A 281 -7.96 -9.94 16.85
C VAL A 281 -6.89 -9.22 17.66
N ASP A 282 -5.65 -9.72 17.64
CA ASP A 282 -4.52 -9.01 18.25
C ASP A 282 -4.07 -7.84 17.37
N THR A 283 -4.46 -6.62 17.75
CA THR A 283 -4.12 -5.39 17.01
C THR A 283 -2.64 -5.00 17.09
N ARG A 284 -1.81 -5.76 17.82
CA ARG A 284 -0.36 -5.54 17.93
C ARG A 284 0.42 -6.35 16.89
N ALA A 285 -0.25 -7.16 16.06
CA ALA A 285 0.37 -7.91 14.99
C ALA A 285 1.14 -6.97 14.04
N LYS A 286 2.44 -7.23 13.88
CA LYS A 286 3.33 -6.48 12.99
C LYS A 286 3.71 -7.34 11.80
N LEU A 287 3.98 -6.70 10.66
CA LEU A 287 4.43 -7.38 9.45
C LEU A 287 5.59 -8.36 9.71
N SER A 288 6.61 -7.99 10.48
CA SER A 288 7.73 -8.88 10.80
C SER A 288 7.31 -10.13 11.58
N THR A 289 6.31 -10.02 12.46
CA THR A 289 5.73 -11.17 13.18
C THR A 289 4.88 -12.03 12.24
N LEU A 290 4.11 -11.40 11.34
CA LEU A 290 3.29 -12.08 10.34
C LEU A 290 4.14 -12.86 9.34
N SER A 291 5.15 -12.23 8.74
CA SER A 291 6.08 -12.86 7.79
C SER A 291 6.82 -14.05 8.40
N ARG A 292 7.17 -13.94 9.68
CA ARG A 292 7.78 -15.04 10.42
C ARG A 292 6.81 -16.20 10.66
N ALA A 293 5.58 -15.91 11.08
CA ALA A 293 4.57 -16.94 11.30
C ALA A 293 4.21 -17.67 9.99
N ALA A 294 4.10 -16.94 8.88
CA ALA A 294 3.94 -17.53 7.54
C ALA A 294 5.14 -18.41 7.16
N ALA A 295 6.37 -17.92 7.37
CA ALA A 295 7.59 -18.69 7.10
C ALA A 295 7.68 -19.96 7.95
N GLN A 296 7.27 -19.92 9.22
CA GLN A 296 7.23 -21.09 10.10
C GLN A 296 6.26 -22.15 9.56
N ARG A 297 5.05 -21.72 9.16
CA ARG A 297 4.03 -22.59 8.55
C ARG A 297 4.57 -23.28 7.29
N ASP A 298 5.16 -22.52 6.37
CA ASP A 298 5.55 -23.03 5.05
C ASP A 298 6.84 -23.86 5.08
N SER A 299 7.74 -23.59 6.03
CA SER A 299 9.00 -24.35 6.19
C SER A 299 8.86 -25.62 7.03
N GLY A 300 7.77 -25.76 7.81
CA GLY A 300 7.58 -26.86 8.75
C GLY A 300 8.56 -26.88 9.93
N LEU A 301 9.32 -25.80 10.15
CA LEU A 301 10.28 -25.70 11.24
C LEU A 301 9.59 -25.33 12.56
N SER A 302 10.17 -25.78 13.69
CA SER A 302 9.75 -25.32 15.01
C SER A 302 10.03 -23.83 15.18
N GLY A 303 9.26 -23.13 16.03
CA GLY A 303 9.36 -21.67 16.19
C GLY A 303 10.74 -21.17 16.60
N ALA A 304 11.52 -21.96 17.35
CA ALA A 304 12.89 -21.61 17.72
C ALA A 304 13.88 -21.71 16.53
N GLY A 305 13.80 -22.77 15.73
CA GLY A 305 14.63 -22.96 14.54
C GLY A 305 14.29 -21.96 13.43
N SER A 306 13.00 -21.72 13.19
CA SER A 306 12.53 -20.75 12.19
C SER A 306 12.95 -19.31 12.54
N ASN A 307 12.98 -18.94 13.82
CA ASN A 307 13.42 -17.61 14.26
C ASN A 307 14.87 -17.30 13.91
N GLY A 308 15.79 -18.22 14.19
CA GLY A 308 17.21 -18.03 13.90
C GLY A 308 17.45 -17.90 12.40
N THR A 309 16.88 -18.81 11.62
CA THR A 309 17.00 -18.81 10.16
C THR A 309 16.37 -17.57 9.53
N PHE A 310 15.16 -17.17 9.95
CA PHE A 310 14.50 -15.97 9.44
C PHE A 310 15.32 -14.71 9.69
N LEU A 311 15.89 -14.53 10.91
CA LEU A 311 16.70 -13.36 11.22
C LEU A 311 18.02 -13.34 10.44
N ALA A 312 18.67 -14.49 10.26
CA ALA A 312 19.89 -14.59 9.46
C ALA A 312 19.62 -14.23 7.99
N LEU A 313 18.57 -14.80 7.41
CA LEU A 313 18.13 -14.52 6.05
C LEU A 313 17.65 -13.08 5.88
N GLN A 314 17.02 -12.49 6.90
CA GLN A 314 16.62 -11.09 6.89
C GLN A 314 17.83 -10.17 6.81
N ARG A 315 18.89 -10.43 7.59
CA ARG A 315 20.13 -9.65 7.48
C ARG A 315 20.70 -9.75 6.07
N LEU A 316 20.82 -10.97 5.54
CA LEU A 316 21.28 -11.23 4.18
C LEU A 316 20.47 -10.43 3.14
N ALA A 317 19.14 -10.44 3.23
CA ALA A 317 18.27 -9.69 2.34
C ALA A 317 18.50 -8.16 2.38
N PHE A 318 18.58 -7.57 3.58
CA PHE A 318 18.82 -6.13 3.72
C PHE A 318 20.24 -5.72 3.34
N ASP A 319 21.22 -6.58 3.56
CA ASP A 319 22.61 -6.35 3.16
C ASP A 319 22.75 -6.40 1.63
N ALA A 320 22.07 -7.34 0.97
CA ALA A 320 22.01 -7.40 -0.49
C ALA A 320 21.33 -6.16 -1.10
N LEU A 321 20.20 -5.70 -0.54
CA LEU A 321 19.54 -4.46 -0.96
C LEU A 321 20.44 -3.24 -0.77
N ARG A 322 21.20 -3.19 0.33
CA ARG A 322 22.15 -2.10 0.59
C ARG A 322 23.30 -2.13 -0.40
N ALA A 323 23.90 -3.29 -0.64
CA ALA A 323 24.97 -3.45 -1.62
C ALA A 323 24.53 -2.99 -3.02
N MET A 324 23.37 -3.45 -3.50
CA MET A 324 22.80 -3.01 -4.77
C MET A 324 22.55 -1.50 -4.83
N ALA A 325 22.08 -0.90 -3.74
CA ALA A 325 21.87 0.54 -3.65
C ALA A 325 23.18 1.34 -3.67
N GLU A 326 24.22 0.86 -2.97
CA GLU A 326 25.54 1.49 -2.87
C GLU A 326 26.27 1.51 -4.23
N VAL A 327 26.18 0.43 -5.00
CA VAL A 327 26.79 0.35 -6.34
C VAL A 327 25.92 0.95 -7.45
N GLY A 328 24.69 1.36 -7.14
CA GLY A 328 23.74 1.86 -8.13
C GLY A 328 23.35 0.81 -9.17
N ASP A 329 23.09 -0.43 -8.73
CA ASP A 329 22.76 -1.55 -9.62
C ASP A 329 21.57 -1.19 -10.55
N PRO A 330 21.70 -1.33 -11.89
CA PRO A 330 20.65 -0.94 -12.84
C PRO A 330 19.34 -1.71 -12.66
N ASP A 331 19.39 -3.01 -12.37
CA ASP A 331 18.21 -3.85 -12.16
C ASP A 331 17.49 -3.42 -10.87
N TYR A 332 18.26 -3.09 -9.84
CA TYR A 332 17.74 -2.53 -8.59
C TYR A 332 17.06 -1.19 -8.80
N LEU A 333 17.69 -0.27 -9.55
CA LEU A 333 17.10 1.05 -9.85
C LEU A 333 15.79 0.90 -10.65
N ALA A 334 15.75 -0.02 -11.61
CA ALA A 334 14.54 -0.32 -12.37
C ALA A 334 13.42 -0.93 -11.50
N ALA A 335 13.80 -1.71 -10.48
CA ALA A 335 12.86 -2.36 -9.57
C ALA A 335 12.46 -1.49 -8.36
N LEU A 336 13.07 -0.32 -8.17
CA LEU A 336 12.98 0.45 -6.92
C LEU A 336 11.55 0.85 -6.54
N ASP A 337 10.75 1.20 -7.55
CA ASP A 337 9.36 1.63 -7.40
C ASP A 337 8.36 0.47 -7.54
N ASP A 338 8.82 -0.74 -7.87
CA ASP A 338 8.02 -1.95 -8.01
C ASP A 338 8.44 -3.00 -6.96
N ARG A 339 7.72 -3.04 -5.83
CA ARG A 339 8.04 -3.94 -4.70
C ARG A 339 8.02 -5.43 -5.08
N PRO A 340 7.04 -5.93 -5.87
CA PRO A 340 7.14 -7.26 -6.46
C PRO A 340 8.40 -7.49 -7.30
N ALA A 341 8.78 -6.55 -8.17
CA ALA A 341 10.01 -6.67 -8.96
C ALA A 341 11.25 -6.71 -8.06
N LEU A 342 11.31 -5.84 -7.04
CA LEU A 342 12.42 -5.78 -6.09
C LEU A 342 12.54 -7.08 -5.28
N SER A 343 11.41 -7.65 -4.84
CA SER A 343 11.38 -8.95 -4.17
C SER A 343 11.87 -10.08 -5.08
N ARG A 344 11.47 -10.10 -6.36
CA ARG A 344 11.94 -11.12 -7.33
C ARG A 344 13.44 -10.98 -7.61
N LEU A 345 13.91 -9.75 -7.79
CA LEU A 345 15.33 -9.46 -7.95
C LEU A 345 16.13 -10.01 -6.76
N LEU A 346 15.67 -9.72 -5.54
CA LEU A 346 16.32 -10.18 -4.31
C LEU A 346 16.36 -11.71 -4.21
N ILE A 347 15.25 -12.39 -4.55
CA ILE A 347 15.16 -13.87 -4.61
C ILE A 347 16.17 -14.43 -5.61
N ASN A 348 16.24 -13.87 -6.81
CA ASN A 348 17.11 -14.35 -7.88
C ASN A 348 18.59 -14.14 -7.53
N ARG A 349 18.95 -12.94 -7.03
CA ARG A 349 20.34 -12.58 -6.71
C ARG A 349 20.87 -13.33 -5.49
N SER A 350 20.03 -13.55 -4.48
CA SER A 350 20.46 -14.16 -3.22
C SER A 350 20.34 -15.70 -3.21
N ARG A 351 19.95 -16.33 -4.33
CA ARG A 351 19.67 -17.78 -4.37
C ARG A 351 20.85 -18.63 -3.92
N HIS A 352 22.06 -18.26 -4.34
CA HIS A 352 23.29 -18.97 -3.97
C HIS A 352 23.64 -18.75 -2.50
N ASP A 353 23.54 -17.51 -2.01
CA ASP A 353 23.86 -17.17 -0.62
C ASP A 353 22.89 -17.85 0.35
N VAL A 354 21.60 -17.88 0.01
CA VAL A 354 20.58 -18.61 0.77
C VAL A 354 20.88 -20.11 0.79
N ALA A 355 21.28 -20.69 -0.35
CA ALA A 355 21.66 -22.09 -0.42
C ALA A 355 22.91 -22.41 0.44
N ALA A 356 23.83 -21.45 0.59
CA ALA A 356 25.02 -21.58 1.42
C ALA A 356 24.70 -21.56 2.93
N THR A 357 23.55 -21.02 3.35
CA THR A 357 23.13 -21.03 4.76
C THR A 357 22.68 -22.40 5.30
N ALA A 358 22.57 -23.41 4.43
CA ALA A 358 22.04 -24.73 4.78
C ALA A 358 22.94 -25.88 4.32
N ALA A 359 23.19 -26.83 5.23
CA ALA A 359 24.09 -27.97 4.99
C ALA A 359 23.46 -29.02 4.06
N THR A 360 22.17 -29.32 4.23
CA THR A 360 21.48 -30.39 3.48
C THR A 360 20.59 -29.84 2.36
N ARG A 361 20.25 -30.68 1.38
CA ARG A 361 19.32 -30.31 0.30
C ARG A 361 17.93 -29.95 0.84
N GLU A 362 17.47 -30.62 1.88
CA GLU A 362 16.16 -30.38 2.47
C GLU A 362 16.16 -29.07 3.27
N ASP A 363 17.23 -28.79 4.02
CA ASP A 363 17.39 -27.51 4.71
C ASP A 363 17.51 -26.35 3.71
N ARG A 364 18.15 -26.56 2.55
CA ARG A 364 18.18 -25.56 1.48
C ARG A 364 16.79 -25.23 0.95
N LYS A 365 15.92 -26.24 0.75
CA LYS A 365 14.53 -26.00 0.35
C LYS A 365 13.78 -25.20 1.42
N ARG A 366 13.94 -25.56 2.70
CA ARG A 366 13.31 -24.84 3.82
C ARG A 366 13.82 -23.41 3.96
N ALA A 367 15.13 -23.20 3.88
CA ALA A 367 15.75 -21.88 3.92
C ALA A 367 15.27 -21.01 2.75
N PHE A 368 15.12 -21.59 1.55
CA PHE A 368 14.58 -20.88 0.40
C PHE A 368 13.09 -20.53 0.58
N ALA A 369 12.29 -21.43 1.14
CA ALA A 369 10.89 -21.14 1.49
C ALA A 369 10.79 -19.98 2.49
N ILE A 370 11.64 -19.94 3.51
CA ILE A 370 11.74 -18.81 4.44
C ILE A 370 12.20 -17.55 3.69
N PHE A 371 13.19 -17.68 2.81
CA PHE A 371 13.76 -16.54 2.10
C PHE A 371 12.75 -15.84 1.19
N ILE A 372 11.80 -16.55 0.59
CA ILE A 372 10.72 -15.94 -0.21
C ILE A 372 9.93 -14.94 0.65
N HIS A 373 9.57 -15.32 1.88
CA HIS A 373 8.86 -14.45 2.82
C HIS A 373 9.73 -13.29 3.31
N VAL A 374 11.01 -13.57 3.57
CA VAL A 374 11.99 -12.55 3.96
C VAL A 374 12.20 -11.53 2.85
N ALA A 375 12.30 -11.97 1.59
CA ALA A 375 12.54 -11.10 0.45
C ALA A 375 11.34 -10.19 0.19
N ARG A 376 10.11 -10.71 0.28
CA ARG A 376 8.89 -9.91 0.24
C ARG A 376 8.86 -8.88 1.38
N TYR A 377 9.11 -9.32 2.61
CA TYR A 377 9.23 -8.43 3.76
C TYR A 377 10.27 -7.33 3.54
N ALA A 378 11.47 -7.70 3.08
CA ALA A 378 12.57 -6.79 2.88
C ALA A 378 12.24 -5.76 1.80
N ALA A 379 11.73 -6.19 0.64
CA ALA A 379 11.33 -5.28 -0.44
C ALA A 379 10.28 -4.26 0.02
N GLU A 380 9.29 -4.70 0.81
CA GLU A 380 8.23 -3.83 1.34
C GLU A 380 8.72 -2.86 2.43
N ALA A 381 9.58 -3.33 3.33
CA ALA A 381 10.17 -2.49 4.38
C ALA A 381 11.38 -1.66 3.89
N TRP A 382 11.88 -1.90 2.68
CA TRP A 382 13.06 -1.24 2.15
C TRP A 382 12.77 0.23 1.86
N ASN A 383 13.62 1.10 2.43
CA ASN A 383 13.66 2.50 2.08
C ASN A 383 15.05 2.81 1.52
N PRO A 384 15.16 3.09 0.21
CA PRO A 384 16.44 3.33 -0.45
C PRO A 384 17.04 4.68 -0.07
N LYS A 385 16.22 5.59 0.45
CA LYS A 385 16.74 6.78 1.12
C LYS A 385 17.31 6.28 2.44
N PRO A 386 18.65 6.31 2.64
CA PRO A 386 19.18 6.06 3.96
C PRO A 386 18.41 7.00 4.88
N ASN A 387 17.84 6.47 5.95
CA ASN A 387 17.28 7.32 7.00
C ASN A 387 18.27 8.45 7.19
N CYS A 388 17.88 9.70 6.90
CA CYS A 388 18.71 10.88 7.05
C CYS A 388 19.19 11.07 8.51
N ARG A 389 18.84 10.12 9.40
CA ARG A 389 19.28 9.91 10.75
C ARG A 389 19.28 8.40 11.06
N ALA A 390 20.27 7.65 10.60
CA ALA A 390 20.80 6.61 11.47
C ALA A 390 21.37 7.35 12.69
N VAL A 391 20.52 7.62 13.68
CA VAL A 391 20.99 8.13 14.96
C VAL A 391 21.79 6.98 15.52
N ASP A 392 23.10 7.13 15.59
CA ASP A 392 23.95 6.22 16.33
C ASP A 392 23.52 6.29 17.80
N ARG A 393 22.65 5.36 18.19
CA ARG A 393 22.08 5.27 19.54
C ARG A 393 23.14 4.86 20.57
N GLY A 394 24.37 4.57 20.14
CA GLY A 394 25.51 4.21 20.99
C GLY A 394 26.63 5.25 21.03
N ALA A 395 26.59 6.32 20.23
CA ALA A 395 27.72 7.26 20.08
C ALA A 395 28.20 7.91 21.40
N CYS A 396 27.31 8.09 22.37
CA CYS A 396 27.63 8.62 23.70
C CYS A 396 27.42 7.58 24.81
N ALA A 397 27.35 6.28 24.51
CA ALA A 397 27.01 5.25 25.49
C ALA A 397 27.97 5.23 26.68
N ALA A 398 29.27 5.42 26.42
CA ALA A 398 30.30 5.54 27.46
C ALA A 398 30.15 6.84 28.28
N ASP A 399 29.74 7.95 27.65
CA ASP A 399 29.63 9.26 28.30
C ASP A 399 28.35 9.43 29.15
N VAL A 400 27.40 8.49 29.03
CA VAL A 400 26.08 8.56 29.70
C VAL A 400 25.87 7.46 30.74
N GLU A 401 26.85 6.58 30.94
CA GLU A 401 26.82 5.54 31.97
C GLU A 401 26.72 6.15 33.37
N GLY A 402 25.85 5.60 34.23
CA GLY A 402 25.61 6.11 35.59
C GLY A 402 24.86 7.46 35.70
N LEU A 403 24.67 8.21 34.62
CA LEU A 403 24.02 9.52 34.68
C LEU A 403 22.48 9.44 34.81
N PRO A 404 21.81 10.41 35.46
CA PRO A 404 20.35 10.52 35.46
C PRO A 404 19.81 11.00 34.10
N LYS A 405 18.54 10.68 33.79
CA LYS A 405 17.89 10.92 32.48
C LYS A 405 18.11 12.33 31.90
N HIS A 406 17.98 13.37 32.71
CA HIS A 406 18.15 14.75 32.26
C HIS A 406 19.61 15.07 31.86
N ALA A 407 20.58 14.50 32.58
CA ALA A 407 21.99 14.64 32.24
C ALA A 407 22.36 13.88 30.95
N ARG A 408 21.79 12.68 30.75
CA ARG A 408 21.95 11.92 29.49
C ARG A 408 21.42 12.68 28.28
N GLN A 409 20.24 13.32 28.44
CA GLN A 409 19.66 14.15 27.38
C GLN A 409 20.53 15.36 27.06
N ARG A 410 21.15 15.98 28.06
CA ARG A 410 22.08 17.10 27.87
C ARG A 410 23.33 16.68 27.09
N VAL A 411 23.93 15.54 27.43
CA VAL A 411 25.08 14.98 26.70
C VAL A 411 24.71 14.70 25.24
N GLY A 412 23.57 14.05 25.01
CA GLY A 412 23.07 13.79 23.66
C GLY A 412 22.79 15.08 22.86
N ALA A 413 22.27 16.13 23.51
CA ALA A 413 22.03 17.42 22.87
C ALA A 413 23.35 18.14 22.49
N LEU A 414 24.36 18.08 23.35
CA LEU A 414 25.69 18.64 23.09
C LEU A 414 26.39 17.91 21.93
N TYR A 415 26.36 16.58 21.95
CA TYR A 415 26.91 15.76 20.86
C TYR A 415 26.21 16.06 19.52
N ALA A 416 24.87 16.09 19.51
CA ALA A 416 24.11 16.41 18.31
C ALA A 416 24.40 17.83 17.79
N ALA A 417 24.60 18.80 18.70
CA ALA A 417 24.98 20.16 18.34
C ALA A 417 26.39 20.21 17.72
N ALA A 418 27.36 19.47 18.28
CA ALA A 418 28.72 19.37 17.76
C ALA A 418 28.74 18.74 16.36
N VAL A 419 28.11 17.59 16.18
CA VAL A 419 28.00 16.90 14.87
C VAL A 419 27.32 17.78 13.82
N LYS A 420 26.26 18.51 14.21
CA LYS A 420 25.58 19.45 13.31
C LYS A 420 26.49 20.62 12.93
N SER A 421 27.25 21.15 13.89
CA SER A 421 28.22 22.22 13.64
C SER A 421 29.29 21.76 12.65
N GLU A 422 29.84 20.56 12.85
CA GLU A 422 30.90 20.03 12.00
C GLU A 422 30.41 19.72 10.59
N THR A 423 29.22 19.10 10.47
CA THR A 423 28.57 18.90 9.16
C THR A 423 28.35 20.23 8.44
N THR A 424 27.97 21.28 9.17
CA THR A 424 27.78 22.62 8.59
C THR A 424 29.12 23.22 8.14
N ARG A 425 30.20 23.06 8.91
CA ARG A 425 31.55 23.51 8.52
C ARG A 425 32.06 22.79 7.29
N ARG A 426 31.94 21.47 7.22
CA ARG A 426 32.31 20.68 6.03
C ARG A 426 31.59 21.17 4.79
N ARG A 427 30.27 21.38 4.86
CA ARG A 427 29.50 21.91 3.72
C ARG A 427 29.96 23.31 3.27
N ILE A 428 30.35 24.16 4.21
CA ILE A 428 30.92 25.48 3.90
C ILE A 428 32.29 25.32 3.22
N ARG A 429 33.11 24.38 3.70
CA ARG A 429 34.43 24.04 3.15
C ARG A 429 34.33 23.52 1.71
N ASP A 430 33.47 22.55 1.48
CA ASP A 430 33.27 21.93 0.16
C ASP A 430 32.75 22.97 -0.85
N ALA A 431 31.80 23.82 -0.43
CA ALA A 431 31.29 24.90 -1.27
C ALA A 431 32.34 25.98 -1.54
N TYR A 432 33.18 26.31 -0.55
CA TYR A 432 34.30 27.23 -0.72
C TYR A 432 35.32 26.69 -1.73
N GLN A 433 35.73 25.42 -1.60
CA GLN A 433 36.65 24.78 -2.53
C GLN A 433 36.06 24.67 -3.94
N GLY A 434 34.79 24.28 -4.06
CA GLY A 434 34.08 24.21 -5.33
C GLY A 434 34.05 25.56 -6.05
N LEU A 435 33.79 26.66 -5.32
CA LEU A 435 33.82 28.01 -5.88
C LEU A 435 35.23 28.51 -6.22
N ALA A 436 36.23 28.17 -5.39
CA ALA A 436 37.62 28.54 -5.64
C ALA A 436 38.18 27.86 -6.90
N ASN A 437 37.78 26.61 -7.17
CA ASN A 437 38.20 25.86 -8.36
C ASN A 437 37.60 26.40 -9.67
N ILE A 438 36.55 27.23 -9.62
CA ILE A 438 35.89 27.82 -10.79
C ILE A 438 36.58 29.14 -11.23
N GLY A 439 37.60 29.61 -10.49
CA GLY A 439 38.56 30.60 -10.99
C GLY A 439 38.19 32.09 -10.80
N ALA A 440 37.24 32.42 -9.92
CA ALA A 440 36.76 33.81 -9.74
C ALA A 440 37.36 34.56 -8.51
N GLY A 441 38.55 34.17 -8.04
CA GLY A 441 39.18 34.73 -6.83
C GLY A 441 38.70 34.09 -5.52
N THR A 442 39.16 34.60 -4.38
CA THR A 442 38.87 34.03 -3.05
C THR A 442 37.37 34.14 -2.70
N PRO A 443 36.64 33.01 -2.55
CA PRO A 443 35.20 33.05 -2.32
C PRO A 443 34.84 33.73 -0.98
N THR A 444 33.89 34.66 -1.02
CA THR A 444 33.41 35.34 0.19
C THR A 444 32.31 34.53 0.90
N PRO A 445 32.02 34.79 2.20
CA PRO A 445 30.89 34.17 2.89
C PRO A 445 29.55 34.34 2.18
N ALA A 446 29.35 35.49 1.52
CA ALA A 446 28.13 35.77 0.76
C ALA A 446 28.02 34.90 -0.49
N CYS A 447 29.13 34.69 -1.22
CA CYS A 447 29.19 33.81 -2.39
C CYS A 447 28.90 32.36 -2.01
N VAL A 448 29.53 31.85 -0.94
CA VAL A 448 29.32 30.49 -0.44
C VAL A 448 27.87 30.29 0.03
N ALA A 449 27.30 31.27 0.73
CA ALA A 449 25.89 31.22 1.12
C ALA A 449 24.94 31.24 -0.09
N GLY A 450 25.25 32.06 -1.12
CA GLY A 450 24.51 32.10 -2.38
C GLY A 450 24.50 30.74 -3.09
N PHE A 451 25.66 30.09 -3.19
CA PHE A 451 25.79 28.75 -3.76
C PHE A 451 25.00 27.70 -2.95
N LEU A 452 25.13 27.71 -1.62
CA LEU A 452 24.46 26.75 -0.76
C LEU A 452 22.92 26.93 -0.73
N LYS A 453 22.39 28.12 -1.03
CA LYS A 453 20.94 28.35 -1.18
C LYS A 453 20.32 27.61 -2.36
N LEU A 454 21.11 27.25 -3.37
CA LEU A 454 20.67 26.51 -4.56
C LEU A 454 20.67 24.99 -4.35
N THR A 455 21.12 24.51 -3.18
CA THR A 455 21.14 23.08 -2.84
C THR A 455 19.85 22.65 -2.13
N ASP A 456 19.55 21.35 -2.14
CA ASP A 456 18.37 20.75 -1.46
C ASP A 456 18.31 20.99 0.06
N ARG A 457 19.37 21.54 0.66
CA ARG A 457 19.43 21.89 2.10
C ARG A 457 20.02 23.29 2.29
N PRO A 458 19.26 24.35 2.04
CA PRO A 458 19.78 25.71 2.04
C PRO A 458 20.38 26.10 3.40
N LEU A 459 21.50 26.81 3.36
CA LEU A 459 22.11 27.44 4.54
C LEU A 459 21.92 28.96 4.44
N SER A 460 21.47 29.57 5.53
CA SER A 460 21.34 31.04 5.59
C SER A 460 22.72 31.70 5.68
N GLU A 461 22.86 32.89 5.11
CA GLU A 461 24.11 33.66 5.16
C GLU A 461 24.56 33.91 6.61
N LYS A 462 23.62 34.17 7.53
CA LYS A 462 23.88 34.28 8.97
C LYS A 462 24.57 33.03 9.54
N THR A 463 24.16 31.84 9.09
CA THR A 463 24.74 30.57 9.53
C THR A 463 26.14 30.36 8.96
N VAL A 464 26.34 30.72 7.69
CA VAL A 464 27.65 30.66 7.02
C VAL A 464 28.64 31.59 7.71
N ARG A 465 28.27 32.86 7.93
CA ARG A 465 29.12 33.85 8.63
C ARG A 465 29.51 33.39 10.03
N ARG A 466 28.57 32.84 10.80
CA ARG A 466 28.82 32.36 12.17
C ARG A 466 29.82 31.20 12.21
N GLN A 467 29.87 30.36 11.19
CA GLN A 467 30.74 29.18 11.13
C GLN A 467 31.98 29.41 10.25
N TRP A 468 32.13 30.59 9.66
CA TRP A 468 33.10 30.86 8.60
C TRP A 468 34.55 30.63 9.02
N LEU A 469 34.99 31.30 10.10
CA LEU A 469 36.36 31.19 10.59
C LEU A 469 36.73 29.75 10.97
N ALA A 470 35.79 29.02 11.59
CA ALA A 470 35.99 27.63 11.98
C ALA A 470 35.94 26.65 10.79
N ALA A 471 35.33 27.03 9.67
CA ALA A 471 35.22 26.19 8.48
C ALA A 471 36.41 26.36 7.52
N ILE A 472 36.91 27.60 7.40
CA ILE A 472 37.92 28.01 6.41
C ILE A 472 39.28 28.30 7.04
N GLY A 473 39.36 28.46 8.36
CA GLY A 473 40.62 28.75 9.08
C GLY A 473 41.75 27.76 8.77
N ASP A 474 41.42 26.47 8.63
CA ASP A 474 42.40 25.43 8.29
C ASP A 474 42.88 25.52 6.84
N ILE A 475 42.03 26.00 5.91
CA ILE A 475 42.40 26.17 4.49
C ILE A 475 43.31 27.38 4.29
N ALA A 476 43.09 28.45 5.06
CA ALA A 476 43.89 29.68 4.96
C ALA A 476 45.28 29.56 5.61
N SER A 477 45.52 28.52 6.41
CA SER A 477 46.75 28.35 7.21
C SER A 477 47.81 27.45 6.55
N GLY A 478 47.54 26.86 5.38
CA GLY A 478 48.56 26.16 4.58
C GLY A 478 49.24 24.98 5.27
N HIS A 479 48.46 24.01 5.77
CA HIS A 479 48.94 22.67 6.09
C HIS A 479 48.29 21.62 5.19
#